data_AF-A0A8J3CYF8-F1
#
_entry.id   AF-A0A8J3CYF8-F1
#
_cell.length_a   1.000
_cell.length_b   1.000
_cell.length_c   1.000
_cell.angle_alpha   90.00
_cell.angle_beta   90.00
_cell.angle_gamma   90.00
#
_symmetry.space_group_name_H-M   'P 1'
#
loop_
_entity.id
_entity.type
_entity.pdbx_description
1 polymer ?
#
loop_
_entity_poly.entity_id
_entity_poly.type
_entity_poly.pdbx_seq_one_letter_code
_entity_poly.pdbx_strand_id
1 'polypeptide(L)'
;MKADVESWIKSGASLGEGIRLFCLHSSEEHPFVKLCKRYYQQCKPILVQELALRSGISSVELKKLTETHGGSFRENWPFLNQPDCPLELKILAANKITAYWNYVNAHRRLFDCRTKEEQLATVKEVVENFMENRAIIAEFVYYREHGHVLGKHPIFQEFRNYKQLRRLNPVELIKRKTSLEHNIWRIESELSKNDKPHLKVDRERRLQQKKNELAEVDRLIEAIK
;
A
#
# COMPACT_ATOMS: atom_id res chain seq x y z
N MET A 1 -21.76 -4.16 -24.76
CA MET A 1 -21.75 -5.42 -23.99
C MET A 1 -20.36 -6.05 -23.91
N LYS A 2 -19.76 -6.55 -25.00
CA LYS A 2 -18.41 -7.13 -24.97
C LYS A 2 -17.37 -6.12 -24.43
N ALA A 3 -17.38 -4.89 -24.93
CA ALA A 3 -16.51 -3.82 -24.44
C ALA A 3 -16.71 -3.46 -22.94
N ASP A 4 -17.96 -3.44 -22.46
CA ASP A 4 -18.28 -3.12 -21.05
C ASP A 4 -17.83 -4.23 -20.10
N VAL A 5 -18.06 -5.49 -20.50
CA VAL A 5 -17.61 -6.68 -19.75
C VAL A 5 -16.08 -6.77 -19.78
N GLU A 6 -15.43 -6.47 -20.91
CA GLU A 6 -13.97 -6.40 -20.99
C GLU A 6 -13.38 -5.31 -20.09
N SER A 7 -13.98 -4.10 -20.10
CA SER A 7 -13.58 -3.00 -19.23
C SER A 7 -13.76 -3.36 -17.75
N TRP A 8 -14.87 -4.01 -17.43
CA TRP A 8 -15.16 -4.49 -16.07
C TRP A 8 -14.19 -5.58 -15.61
N ILE A 9 -13.81 -6.53 -16.47
CA ILE A 9 -12.80 -7.54 -16.14
C ILE A 9 -11.43 -6.87 -15.92
N LYS A 10 -11.04 -5.93 -16.80
CA LYS A 10 -9.78 -5.17 -16.70
C LYS A 10 -9.69 -4.33 -15.42
N SER A 11 -10.81 -3.78 -14.94
CA SER A 11 -10.88 -3.00 -13.69
C SER A 11 -10.85 -3.85 -12.41
N GLY A 12 -10.75 -5.18 -12.52
CA GLY A 12 -10.66 -6.10 -11.38
C GLY A 12 -11.98 -6.82 -11.03
N ALA A 13 -12.96 -6.75 -11.95
CA ALA A 13 -14.25 -7.42 -11.86
C ALA A 13 -14.96 -7.15 -10.52
N SER A 14 -15.31 -5.88 -10.27
CA SER A 14 -16.02 -5.50 -9.06
C SER A 14 -17.41 -6.16 -9.02
N LEU A 15 -17.83 -6.72 -7.87
CA LEU A 15 -19.09 -7.48 -7.83
C LEU A 15 -20.32 -6.59 -8.09
N GLY A 16 -20.32 -5.35 -7.58
CA GLY A 16 -21.45 -4.43 -7.76
C GLY A 16 -21.70 -4.08 -9.22
N GLU A 17 -20.65 -3.74 -9.96
CA GLU A 17 -20.75 -3.48 -11.40
C GLU A 17 -21.09 -4.76 -12.17
N GLY A 18 -20.53 -5.90 -11.76
CA GLY A 18 -20.84 -7.20 -12.37
C GLY A 18 -22.30 -7.61 -12.21
N ILE A 19 -22.87 -7.46 -11.01
CA ILE A 19 -24.29 -7.73 -10.75
C ILE A 19 -25.15 -6.77 -11.57
N ARG A 20 -24.78 -5.48 -11.66
CA ARG A 20 -25.50 -4.52 -12.50
C ARG A 20 -25.46 -4.92 -13.97
N LEU A 21 -24.30 -5.33 -14.49
CA LEU A 21 -24.14 -5.82 -15.86
C LEU A 21 -24.95 -7.10 -16.11
N PHE A 22 -25.06 -7.97 -15.11
CA PHE A 22 -25.90 -9.18 -15.18
C PHE A 22 -27.39 -8.84 -15.15
N CYS A 23 -27.82 -7.92 -14.27
CA CYS A 23 -29.20 -7.48 -14.12
C CYS A 23 -29.75 -6.81 -15.39
N LEU A 24 -28.90 -6.12 -16.16
CA LEU A 24 -29.29 -5.53 -17.44
C LEU A 24 -29.76 -6.59 -18.46
N HIS A 25 -29.41 -7.86 -18.25
CA HIS A 25 -29.70 -8.96 -19.18
C HIS A 25 -30.55 -10.08 -18.56
N SER A 26 -30.58 -10.17 -17.24
CA SER A 26 -31.36 -11.14 -16.48
C SER A 26 -32.08 -10.37 -15.39
N SER A 27 -33.43 -10.35 -15.40
CA SER A 27 -34.25 -9.55 -14.48
C SER A 27 -33.71 -9.50 -13.03
N GLU A 28 -33.88 -8.38 -12.34
CA GLU A 28 -33.34 -8.16 -10.98
C GLU A 28 -33.76 -9.23 -9.95
N GLU A 29 -34.88 -9.91 -10.19
CA GLU A 29 -35.42 -11.01 -9.37
C GLU A 29 -34.70 -12.35 -9.57
N HIS A 30 -33.71 -12.44 -10.45
CA HIS A 30 -33.03 -13.68 -10.79
C HIS A 30 -32.39 -14.33 -9.54
N PRO A 31 -32.60 -15.64 -9.28
CA PRO A 31 -32.07 -16.33 -8.10
C PRO A 31 -30.56 -16.19 -7.91
N PHE A 32 -29.82 -16.15 -9.02
CA PHE A 32 -28.37 -15.92 -9.02
C PHE A 32 -27.98 -14.54 -8.45
N VAL A 33 -28.77 -13.49 -8.67
CA VAL A 33 -28.51 -12.15 -8.11
C VAL A 33 -28.69 -12.18 -6.59
N LYS A 34 -29.73 -12.87 -6.11
CA LYS A 34 -29.97 -13.08 -4.67
C LYS A 34 -28.84 -13.90 -4.02
N LEU A 35 -28.34 -14.92 -4.72
CA LEU A 35 -27.19 -15.73 -4.28
C LEU A 35 -25.89 -14.92 -4.25
N CYS A 36 -25.60 -14.12 -5.29
CA CYS A 36 -24.41 -13.27 -5.34
C CYS A 36 -24.36 -12.25 -4.21
N LYS A 37 -25.53 -11.71 -3.80
CA LYS A 37 -25.64 -10.78 -2.67
C LYS A 37 -25.34 -11.47 -1.32
N ARG A 38 -25.58 -12.77 -1.20
CA ARG A 38 -25.41 -13.54 0.05
C ARG A 38 -24.06 -14.27 0.15
N TYR A 39 -23.52 -14.73 -0.99
CA TYR A 39 -22.30 -15.55 -1.06
C TYR A 39 -21.24 -14.93 -2.00
N TYR A 40 -20.75 -13.75 -1.60
CA TYR A 40 -19.86 -12.88 -2.37
C TYR A 40 -18.65 -13.59 -3.02
N GLN A 41 -17.85 -14.33 -2.24
CA GLN A 41 -16.58 -14.91 -2.70
C GLN A 41 -16.78 -16.07 -3.70
N GLN A 42 -17.84 -16.85 -3.48
CA GLN A 42 -18.11 -18.07 -4.24
C GLN A 42 -18.78 -17.73 -5.57
N CYS A 43 -19.59 -16.67 -5.60
CA CYS A 43 -20.31 -16.26 -6.80
C CYS A 43 -19.48 -15.40 -7.76
N LYS A 44 -18.42 -14.71 -7.29
CA LYS A 44 -17.55 -13.89 -8.16
C LYS A 44 -17.00 -14.63 -9.38
N PRO A 45 -16.35 -15.81 -9.27
CA PRO A 45 -15.83 -16.52 -10.44
C PRO A 45 -16.93 -16.98 -11.39
N ILE A 46 -18.07 -17.41 -10.85
CA ILE A 46 -19.23 -17.85 -11.63
C ILE A 46 -19.82 -16.67 -12.43
N LEU A 47 -19.95 -15.50 -11.79
CA LEU A 47 -20.45 -14.28 -12.43
C LEU A 47 -19.55 -13.83 -13.59
N VAL A 48 -18.24 -13.88 -13.39
CA VAL A 48 -17.24 -13.55 -14.43
C VAL A 48 -17.37 -14.51 -15.61
N GLN A 49 -17.48 -15.81 -15.35
CA GLN A 49 -17.61 -16.82 -16.40
C GLN A 49 -18.92 -16.69 -17.18
N GLU A 50 -20.04 -16.47 -16.49
CA GLU A 50 -21.36 -16.27 -17.10
C GLU A 50 -21.43 -15.02 -17.99
N LEU A 51 -20.91 -13.89 -17.49
CA LEU A 51 -20.88 -12.64 -18.26
C LEU A 51 -19.94 -12.74 -19.46
N ALA A 52 -18.80 -13.43 -19.32
CA ALA A 52 -17.89 -13.69 -20.43
C ALA A 52 -18.53 -14.57 -21.51
N LEU A 53 -19.23 -15.64 -21.10
CA LEU A 53 -19.91 -16.54 -22.02
C LEU A 53 -21.03 -15.83 -22.79
N ARG A 54 -21.85 -15.03 -22.09
CA ARG A 54 -22.95 -14.25 -22.70
C ARG A 54 -22.48 -13.12 -23.61
N SER A 55 -21.29 -12.58 -23.37
CA SER A 55 -20.71 -11.50 -24.19
C SER A 55 -19.85 -12.00 -25.36
N GLY A 56 -19.74 -13.32 -25.55
CA GLY A 56 -18.94 -13.92 -26.62
C GLY A 56 -17.43 -13.77 -26.42
N ILE A 57 -16.97 -13.69 -25.16
CA ILE A 57 -15.55 -13.72 -24.80
C ILE A 57 -15.13 -15.19 -24.70
N SER A 58 -14.15 -15.60 -25.50
CA SER A 58 -13.61 -16.97 -25.46
C SER A 58 -12.93 -17.26 -24.11
N SER A 59 -12.88 -18.53 -23.68
CA SER A 59 -12.12 -18.94 -22.49
C SER A 59 -10.65 -18.50 -22.54
N VAL A 60 -10.06 -18.43 -23.73
CA VAL A 60 -8.67 -17.95 -23.94
C VAL A 60 -8.57 -16.42 -23.80
N GLU A 61 -9.56 -15.68 -24.31
CA GLU A 61 -9.63 -14.22 -24.14
C GLU A 61 -9.89 -13.86 -22.67
N LEU A 62 -10.79 -14.58 -22.01
CA LEU A 62 -11.10 -14.41 -20.59
C LEU A 62 -9.85 -14.61 -19.74
N LYS A 63 -9.06 -15.66 -20.01
CA LYS A 63 -7.76 -15.88 -19.36
C LYS A 63 -6.84 -14.68 -19.55
N LYS A 64 -6.60 -14.21 -20.78
CA LYS A 64 -5.77 -13.02 -21.05
C LYS A 64 -6.27 -11.76 -20.33
N LEU A 65 -7.57 -11.53 -20.28
CA LEU A 65 -8.17 -10.38 -19.59
C LEU A 65 -8.04 -10.49 -18.07
N THR A 66 -8.17 -11.68 -17.49
CA THR A 66 -7.93 -11.91 -16.05
C THR A 66 -6.43 -11.91 -15.70
N GLU A 67 -5.58 -12.35 -16.64
CA GLU A 67 -4.12 -12.39 -16.55
C GLU A 67 -3.48 -11.01 -16.74
N THR A 68 -4.25 -9.97 -17.09
CA THR A 68 -3.73 -8.58 -17.14
C THR A 68 -3.21 -8.11 -15.77
N HIS A 69 -3.54 -8.83 -14.69
CA HIS A 69 -2.96 -8.68 -13.34
C HIS A 69 -2.20 -9.92 -12.85
N GLY A 70 -1.97 -10.91 -13.71
CA GLY A 70 -1.38 -12.22 -13.40
C GLY A 70 0.08 -12.39 -13.79
N GLY A 71 0.73 -11.34 -14.31
CA GLY A 71 2.17 -11.33 -14.52
C GLY A 71 2.96 -11.28 -13.21
N SER A 72 4.21 -11.71 -13.25
CA SER A 72 5.14 -11.53 -12.12
C SER A 72 5.14 -10.05 -11.70
N PHE A 73 5.33 -9.77 -10.41
CA PHE A 73 5.37 -8.40 -9.89
C PHE A 73 6.32 -7.49 -10.71
N ARG A 74 7.43 -8.05 -11.19
CA ARG A 74 8.42 -7.35 -12.03
C ARG A 74 7.97 -7.14 -13.47
N GLU A 75 7.05 -7.93 -14.00
CA GLU A 75 6.46 -7.72 -15.33
C GLU A 75 5.48 -6.55 -15.32
N ASN A 76 4.72 -6.40 -14.23
CA ASN A 76 3.83 -5.25 -14.03
C ASN A 76 4.62 -3.93 -13.84
N TRP A 77 5.86 -4.02 -13.35
CA TRP A 77 6.74 -2.88 -13.05
C TRP A 77 8.14 -3.08 -13.64
N PRO A 78 8.30 -3.04 -14.98
CA PRO A 78 9.54 -3.41 -15.66
C PRO A 78 10.73 -2.52 -15.30
N PHE A 79 10.46 -1.27 -14.89
CA PHE A 79 11.50 -0.35 -14.43
C PHE A 79 12.27 -0.89 -13.21
N LEU A 80 11.68 -1.76 -12.39
CA LEU A 80 12.38 -2.35 -11.23
C LEU A 80 13.56 -3.25 -11.63
N ASN A 81 13.59 -3.73 -12.87
CA ASN A 81 14.70 -4.52 -13.41
C ASN A 81 15.81 -3.63 -14.01
N GLN A 82 15.56 -2.34 -14.21
CA GLN A 82 16.53 -1.44 -14.81
C GLN A 82 17.61 -1.04 -13.80
N PRO A 83 18.88 -0.91 -14.24
CA PRO A 83 19.96 -0.45 -13.37
C PRO A 83 19.70 0.98 -12.87
N ASP A 84 19.12 1.84 -13.71
CA ASP A 84 18.87 3.27 -13.43
C ASP A 84 17.66 3.53 -12.51
N CYS A 85 16.98 2.48 -12.06
CA CYS A 85 15.82 2.63 -11.19
C CYS A 85 16.23 3.21 -9.83
N PRO A 86 15.59 4.31 -9.38
CA PRO A 86 15.81 4.90 -8.07
C PRO A 86 15.75 3.86 -6.94
N LEU A 87 16.70 3.94 -6.01
CA LEU A 87 16.76 3.04 -4.86
C LEU A 87 15.49 3.14 -4.01
N GLU A 88 14.92 4.35 -3.93
CA GLU A 88 13.68 4.62 -3.23
C GLU A 88 12.53 3.74 -3.74
N LEU A 89 12.41 3.55 -5.06
CA LEU A 89 11.38 2.69 -5.66
C LEU A 89 11.65 1.20 -5.43
N LYS A 90 12.91 0.77 -5.37
CA LYS A 90 13.27 -0.61 -5.03
C LYS A 90 12.90 -0.95 -3.58
N ILE A 91 13.08 -0.02 -2.66
CA ILE A 91 12.65 -0.19 -1.27
C ILE A 91 11.12 -0.23 -1.19
N LEU A 92 10.44 0.67 -1.90
CA LEU A 92 8.98 0.64 -1.97
C LEU A 92 8.46 -0.67 -2.58
N ALA A 93 9.17 -1.28 -3.52
CA ALA A 93 8.81 -2.59 -4.05
C ALA A 93 8.82 -3.68 -2.96
N ALA A 94 9.86 -3.69 -2.12
CA ALA A 94 9.94 -4.60 -0.98
C ALA A 94 8.82 -4.32 0.03
N ASN A 95 8.60 -3.05 0.38
CA ASN A 95 7.54 -2.63 1.30
C ASN A 95 6.16 -3.02 0.79
N LYS A 96 5.91 -2.90 -0.52
CA LYS A 96 4.66 -3.28 -1.16
C LYS A 96 4.38 -4.77 -1.02
N ILE A 97 5.39 -5.63 -1.19
CA ILE A 97 5.24 -7.08 -1.01
C ILE A 97 4.85 -7.37 0.45
N THR A 98 5.56 -6.78 1.41
CA THR A 98 5.27 -6.93 2.84
C THR A 98 3.87 -6.44 3.19
N ALA A 99 3.51 -5.22 2.78
CA ALA A 99 2.19 -4.63 3.03
C ALA A 99 1.06 -5.47 2.42
N TYR A 100 1.26 -6.03 1.23
CA TYR A 100 0.28 -6.92 0.62
C TYR A 100 0.06 -8.19 1.43
N TRP A 101 1.13 -8.88 1.84
CA TRP A 101 1.00 -10.11 2.64
C TRP A 101 0.42 -9.85 4.02
N ASN A 102 0.81 -8.75 4.67
CA ASN A 102 0.22 -8.33 5.93
C ASN A 102 -1.27 -8.03 5.78
N TYR A 103 -1.66 -7.31 4.71
CA TYR A 103 -3.06 -7.07 4.37
C TYR A 103 -3.84 -8.38 4.19
N VAL A 104 -3.33 -9.33 3.39
CA VAL A 104 -4.00 -10.62 3.15
C VAL A 104 -4.15 -11.43 4.45
N ASN A 105 -3.10 -11.47 5.27
CA ASN A 105 -3.11 -12.21 6.53
C ASN A 105 -4.03 -11.56 7.57
N ALA A 106 -4.01 -10.24 7.71
CA ALA A 106 -4.90 -9.50 8.60
C ALA A 106 -6.37 -9.62 8.13
N HIS A 107 -6.62 -9.56 6.82
CA HIS A 107 -7.95 -9.75 6.27
C HIS A 107 -8.50 -11.15 6.53
N ARG A 108 -7.65 -12.19 6.51
CA ARG A 108 -8.04 -13.55 6.92
C ARG A 108 -8.41 -13.59 8.40
N ARG A 109 -7.56 -13.03 9.27
CA ARG A 109 -7.80 -12.97 10.72
C ARG A 109 -9.09 -12.26 11.08
N LEU A 110 -9.51 -11.26 10.31
CA LEU A 110 -10.73 -10.50 10.56
C LEU A 110 -11.99 -11.39 10.65
N PHE A 111 -12.00 -12.54 9.97
CA PHE A 111 -13.10 -13.51 10.05
C PHE A 111 -13.02 -14.45 11.25
N ASP A 112 -11.83 -14.61 11.85
CA ASP A 112 -11.59 -15.48 13.01
C ASP A 112 -11.74 -14.74 14.35
N CYS A 113 -11.66 -13.41 14.35
CA CYS A 113 -11.71 -12.58 15.55
C CYS A 113 -13.07 -12.68 16.28
N ARG A 114 -13.02 -13.02 17.58
CA ARG A 114 -14.23 -13.20 18.42
C ARG A 114 -14.52 -12.01 19.32
N THR A 115 -13.51 -11.19 19.63
CA THR A 115 -13.64 -10.05 20.54
C THR A 115 -13.64 -8.71 19.79
N LYS A 116 -14.32 -7.70 20.33
CA LYS A 116 -14.41 -6.36 19.71
C LYS A 116 -13.05 -5.66 19.65
N GLU A 117 -12.20 -5.84 20.66
CA GLU A 117 -10.87 -5.24 20.73
C GLU A 117 -9.94 -5.82 19.66
N GLU A 118 -9.96 -7.14 19.50
CA GLU A 118 -9.21 -7.86 18.46
C GLU A 118 -9.70 -7.51 17.05
N GLN A 119 -11.02 -7.36 16.87
CA GLN A 119 -11.61 -6.87 15.62
C GLN A 119 -11.12 -5.46 15.29
N LEU A 120 -11.14 -4.54 16.26
CA LEU A 120 -10.68 -3.17 16.03
C LEU A 120 -9.19 -3.13 15.67
N ALA A 121 -8.36 -3.89 16.38
CA ALA A 121 -6.92 -3.98 16.09
C ALA A 121 -6.66 -4.55 14.69
N THR A 122 -7.37 -5.62 14.32
CA THR A 122 -7.21 -6.28 13.02
C THR A 122 -7.72 -5.39 11.87
N VAL A 123 -8.85 -4.70 12.05
CA VAL A 123 -9.37 -3.73 11.07
C VAL A 123 -8.35 -2.62 10.86
N LYS A 124 -7.77 -2.07 11.93
CA LYS A 124 -6.75 -1.03 11.84
C LYS A 124 -5.56 -1.50 11.02
N GLU A 125 -5.05 -2.70 11.28
CA GLU A 125 -3.94 -3.30 10.53
C GLU A 125 -4.29 -3.51 9.05
N VAL A 126 -5.49 -3.99 8.74
CA VAL A 126 -5.97 -4.15 7.35
C VAL A 126 -5.98 -2.80 6.63
N VAL A 127 -6.55 -1.77 7.26
CA VAL A 127 -6.66 -0.43 6.66
C VAL A 127 -5.29 0.19 6.45
N GLU A 128 -4.40 0.14 7.45
CA GLU A 128 -3.04 0.69 7.36
C GLU A 128 -2.24 0.04 6.23
N ASN A 129 -2.22 -1.30 6.16
CA ASN A 129 -1.51 -2.02 5.09
C ASN A 129 -2.14 -1.78 3.70
N PHE A 130 -3.47 -1.66 3.63
CA PHE A 130 -4.15 -1.32 2.38
C PHE A 130 -3.77 0.09 1.89
N MET A 131 -3.78 1.08 2.79
CA MET A 131 -3.40 2.45 2.49
C MET A 131 -1.94 2.56 2.05
N GLU A 132 -1.02 1.89 2.77
CA GLU A 132 0.41 1.83 2.42
C GLU A 132 0.59 1.24 1.02
N ASN A 133 -0.02 0.08 0.76
CA ASN A 133 0.06 -0.56 -0.55
C ASN A 133 -0.52 0.34 -1.67
N ARG A 134 -1.59 1.08 -1.40
CA ARG A 134 -2.19 2.04 -2.36
C ARG A 134 -1.28 3.24 -2.61
N ALA A 135 -0.66 3.79 -1.57
CA ALA A 135 0.29 4.89 -1.69
C ALA A 135 1.50 4.49 -2.56
N ILE A 136 2.04 3.29 -2.36
CA ILE A 136 3.15 2.76 -3.16
C ILE A 136 2.74 2.56 -4.62
N ILE A 137 1.54 2.01 -4.87
CA ILE A 137 1.04 1.84 -6.25
C ILE A 137 0.91 3.20 -6.94
N ALA A 138 0.45 4.24 -6.26
CA ALA A 138 0.35 5.57 -6.85
C ALA A 138 1.71 6.11 -7.31
N GLU A 139 2.77 5.90 -6.51
CA GLU A 139 4.15 6.25 -6.89
C GLU A 139 4.61 5.46 -8.12
N PHE A 140 4.31 4.16 -8.17
CA PHE A 140 4.73 3.27 -9.25
C PHE A 140 4.03 3.59 -10.58
N VAL A 141 2.72 3.86 -10.53
CA VAL A 141 1.95 4.28 -11.70
C VAL A 141 2.51 5.59 -12.24
N TYR A 142 2.74 6.57 -11.36
CA TYR A 142 3.27 7.87 -11.77
C TYR A 142 4.67 7.76 -12.39
N TYR A 143 5.57 6.98 -11.77
CA TYR A 143 6.91 6.75 -12.31
C TYR A 143 6.87 6.05 -13.66
N ARG A 144 5.99 5.06 -13.83
CA ARG A 144 5.81 4.37 -15.11
C ARG A 144 5.35 5.31 -16.22
N GLU A 145 4.49 6.28 -15.90
CA GLU A 145 3.92 7.22 -16.88
C GLU A 145 4.86 8.39 -17.22
N HIS A 146 5.62 8.89 -16.23
CA HIS A 146 6.39 10.14 -16.39
C HIS A 146 7.91 9.95 -16.33
N GLY A 147 8.41 8.80 -15.87
CA GLY A 147 9.84 8.51 -15.75
C GLY A 147 10.54 9.18 -14.55
N HIS A 148 9.80 9.83 -13.65
CA HIS A 148 10.33 10.48 -12.43
C HIS A 148 9.41 10.24 -11.22
N VAL A 149 9.95 10.39 -10.01
CA VAL A 149 9.26 10.06 -8.76
C VAL A 149 8.23 11.13 -8.38
N LEU A 150 7.04 10.69 -7.90
CA LEU A 150 6.00 11.61 -7.44
C LEU A 150 6.37 12.21 -6.07
N GLY A 151 6.95 11.41 -5.18
CA GLY A 151 7.57 11.90 -3.95
C GLY A 151 6.59 12.23 -2.81
N LYS A 152 5.35 11.72 -2.88
CA LYS A 152 4.34 11.88 -1.82
C LYS A 152 4.54 10.88 -0.69
N HIS A 153 5.05 9.69 -0.99
CA HIS A 153 5.30 8.68 0.03
C HIS A 153 6.32 9.18 1.09
N PRO A 154 6.09 8.97 2.41
CA PRO A 154 6.96 9.48 3.48
C PRO A 154 8.44 9.12 3.32
N ILE A 155 8.72 7.95 2.75
CA ILE A 155 10.09 7.48 2.45
C ILE A 155 10.90 8.52 1.66
N PHE A 156 10.31 9.22 0.69
CA PHE A 156 11.03 10.20 -0.12
C PHE A 156 11.43 11.44 0.70
N GLN A 157 10.66 11.77 1.74
CA GLN A 157 11.04 12.83 2.66
C GLN A 157 12.25 12.41 3.50
N GLU A 158 12.26 11.17 4.01
CA GLU A 158 13.40 10.64 4.77
C GLU A 158 14.68 10.61 3.92
N PHE A 159 14.59 10.13 2.68
CA PHE A 159 15.72 10.13 1.75
C PHE A 159 16.23 11.54 1.43
N ARG A 160 15.34 12.52 1.28
CA ARG A 160 15.74 13.92 1.11
C ARG A 160 16.47 14.45 2.34
N ASN A 161 15.97 14.14 3.54
CA ASN A 161 16.61 14.54 4.79
C ASN A 161 18.01 13.92 4.90
N TYR A 162 18.17 12.62 4.63
CA TYR A 162 19.49 11.97 4.67
C TYR A 162 20.46 12.54 3.61
N LYS A 163 19.97 12.82 2.39
CA LYS A 163 20.78 13.50 1.37
C LYS A 163 21.22 14.90 1.81
N GLN A 164 20.37 15.63 2.55
CA GLN A 164 20.75 16.92 3.13
C GLN A 164 21.78 16.78 4.25
N LEU A 165 21.62 15.80 5.15
CA LEU A 165 22.59 15.55 6.22
C LEU A 165 23.99 15.25 5.67
N ARG A 166 24.08 14.47 4.59
CA ARG A 166 25.36 14.15 3.93
C ARG A 166 26.07 15.36 3.31
N ARG A 167 25.34 16.47 3.08
CA ARG A 167 25.91 17.72 2.56
C ARG A 167 26.40 18.65 3.66
N LEU A 168 26.06 18.38 4.92
CA LEU A 168 26.48 19.22 6.05
C LEU A 168 27.97 19.05 6.30
N ASN A 169 28.61 20.15 6.72
CA ASN A 169 30.00 20.10 7.15
C ASN A 169 30.12 19.47 8.57
N PRO A 170 31.33 19.07 9.01
CA PRO A 170 31.49 18.42 10.31
C PRO A 170 30.97 19.24 11.50
N VAL A 171 31.13 20.57 11.47
CA VAL A 171 30.65 21.48 12.53
C VAL A 171 29.11 21.52 12.56
N GLU A 172 28.47 21.58 11.40
CA GLU A 172 27.02 21.52 11.24
C GLU A 172 26.45 20.17 11.67
N LEU A 173 27.15 19.07 11.40
CA LEU A 173 26.76 17.73 11.86
C LEU A 173 26.75 17.65 13.39
N ILE A 174 27.79 18.16 14.07
CA ILE A 174 27.85 18.22 15.54
C ILE A 174 26.73 19.11 16.10
N LYS A 175 26.48 20.27 15.46
CA LYS A 175 25.37 21.15 15.86
C LYS A 175 24.01 20.48 15.65
N ARG A 176 23.85 19.69 14.58
CA ARG A 176 22.62 18.94 14.31
C ARG A 176 22.43 17.83 15.34
N LYS A 177 23.49 17.10 15.68
CA LYS A 177 23.48 16.07 16.73
C LYS A 177 22.94 16.62 18.06
N THR A 178 23.54 17.69 18.59
CA THR A 178 23.12 18.27 19.87
C THR A 178 21.68 18.77 19.83
N SER A 179 21.25 19.36 18.71
CA SER A 179 19.85 19.75 18.51
C SER A 179 18.90 18.55 18.51
N LEU A 180 19.28 17.43 17.88
CA LEU A 180 18.47 16.21 17.85
C LEU A 180 18.38 15.57 19.24
N GLU A 181 19.48 15.48 19.97
CA GLU A 181 19.50 14.99 21.36
C GLU A 181 18.56 15.80 22.27
N HIS A 182 18.62 17.13 22.20
CA HIS A 182 17.72 17.98 22.98
C HIS A 182 16.24 17.78 22.61
N ASN A 183 15.93 17.65 21.32
CA ASN A 183 14.57 17.41 20.86
C ASN A 183 14.05 16.03 21.30
N ILE A 184 14.89 14.99 21.23
CA ILE A 184 14.57 13.64 21.70
C ILE A 184 14.26 13.68 23.19
N TRP A 185 15.14 14.28 23.99
CA TRP A 185 14.93 14.42 25.42
C TRP A 185 13.62 15.14 25.75
N ARG A 186 13.30 16.22 25.02
CA ARG A 186 12.04 16.96 25.19
C ARG A 186 10.82 16.08 24.91
N ILE A 187 10.84 15.33 23.81
CA ILE A 187 9.73 14.43 23.44
C ILE A 187 9.59 13.29 24.46
N GLU A 188 10.70 12.72 24.94
CA GLU A 188 10.70 11.68 25.98
C GLU A 188 10.13 12.21 27.31
N SER A 189 10.47 13.44 27.69
CA SER A 189 9.88 14.12 28.85
C SER A 189 8.38 14.39 28.67
N GLU A 190 7.93 14.75 27.48
CA GLU A 190 6.49 14.93 27.19
C GLU A 190 5.72 13.60 27.21
N LEU A 191 6.37 12.51 26.80
CA LEU A 191 5.81 11.15 26.87
C LEU A 191 5.73 10.64 28.30
N SER A 192 6.73 10.92 29.15
CA SER A 192 6.74 10.48 30.55
C SER A 192 5.67 11.15 31.40
N LYS A 193 5.31 12.40 31.11
CA LYS A 193 4.22 13.12 31.78
C LYS A 193 2.83 12.55 31.50
N ASN A 194 2.64 11.90 30.35
CA ASN A 194 1.38 11.25 29.94
C ASN A 194 0.10 12.13 30.01
N ASP A 195 0.22 13.45 30.01
CA ASP A 195 -0.91 14.40 30.14
C ASP A 195 -1.93 14.33 28.98
N LYS A 196 -1.54 13.77 27.82
CA LYS A 196 -2.34 13.78 26.57
C LYS A 196 -2.25 12.42 25.85
N PRO A 197 -3.04 11.42 26.28
CA PRO A 197 -2.94 10.05 25.75
C PRO A 197 -3.28 9.94 24.26
N HIS A 198 -4.17 10.79 23.74
CA HIS A 198 -4.52 10.82 22.32
C HIS A 198 -3.36 11.26 21.41
N LEU A 199 -2.36 12.00 21.92
CA LEU A 199 -1.16 12.41 21.17
C LEU A 199 -0.01 11.42 21.29
N LYS A 200 -0.18 10.34 22.07
CA LYS A 200 0.90 9.39 22.35
C LYS A 200 1.47 8.77 21.08
N VAL A 201 0.61 8.29 20.19
CA VAL A 201 1.00 7.66 18.92
C VAL A 201 1.80 8.64 18.04
N ASP A 202 1.35 9.88 17.93
CA ASP A 202 2.05 10.92 17.14
C ASP A 202 3.40 11.32 17.76
N ARG A 203 3.50 11.34 19.10
CA ARG A 203 4.74 11.60 19.82
C ARG A 203 5.74 10.46 19.63
N GLU A 204 5.30 9.22 19.74
CA GLU A 204 6.14 8.03 19.51
C GLU A 204 6.68 7.99 18.08
N ARG A 205 5.82 8.27 17.09
CA ARG A 205 6.25 8.37 15.69
C ARG A 205 7.32 9.45 15.47
N ARG A 206 7.11 10.66 16.03
CA ARG A 206 8.10 11.75 15.95
C ARG A 206 9.40 11.42 16.67
N LEU A 207 9.32 10.77 17.83
CA LEU A 207 10.48 10.30 18.58
C LEU A 207 11.31 9.32 17.73
N GLN A 208 10.65 8.34 17.11
CA GLN A 208 11.33 7.36 16.29
C GLN A 208 12.01 8.00 15.07
N GLN A 209 11.34 8.94 14.39
CA GLN A 209 11.93 9.70 13.30
C GLN A 209 13.19 10.46 13.73
N LYS A 210 13.16 11.09 14.90
CA LYS A 210 14.32 11.83 15.44
C LYS A 210 15.46 10.92 15.85
N LYS A 211 15.16 9.74 16.43
CA LYS A 211 16.16 8.71 16.74
C LYS A 211 16.84 8.17 15.48
N ASN A 212 16.06 7.89 14.43
CA ASN A 212 16.60 7.46 13.14
C ASN A 212 17.52 8.54 12.52
N GLU A 213 17.10 9.81 12.59
CA GLU A 213 17.90 10.95 12.11
C GLU A 213 19.22 11.09 12.89
N LEU A 214 19.17 10.96 14.23
CA LEU A 214 20.35 11.02 15.09
C LEU A 214 21.33 9.87 14.76
N ALA A 215 20.82 8.66 14.58
CA ALA A 215 21.65 7.50 14.23
C ALA A 215 22.39 7.68 12.91
N GLU A 216 21.77 8.31 11.90
CA GLU A 216 22.48 8.62 10.64
C GLU A 216 23.52 9.73 10.86
N VAL A 217 23.22 10.78 11.64
CA VAL A 217 24.21 11.82 11.97
C VAL A 217 25.41 11.22 12.71
N ASP A 218 25.19 10.33 13.68
CA ASP A 218 26.27 9.65 14.41
C ASP A 218 27.15 8.83 13.48
N ARG A 219 26.55 8.06 12.55
CA ARG A 219 27.30 7.33 11.51
C ARG A 219 28.13 8.25 10.63
N LEU A 220 27.60 9.41 10.24
CA LEU A 220 28.32 10.38 9.43
C LEU A 220 29.50 10.99 10.19
N ILE A 221 29.32 11.29 11.48
CA ILE A 221 30.39 11.80 12.34
C ILE A 221 31.48 10.74 12.54
N GLU A 222 31.11 9.48 12.75
CA GLU A 222 32.05 8.36 12.87
C GLU A 222 32.84 8.14 11.58
N ALA A 223 32.21 8.28 10.42
CA ALA A 223 32.89 8.14 9.13
C ALA A 223 33.89 9.27 8.81
N ILE A 224 33.83 10.39 9.53
CA ILE A 224 34.75 11.53 9.39
C ILE A 224 35.97 11.39 10.30
N LYS A 225 35.87 10.61 11.39
CA LYS A 225 36.96 10.35 12.34
C LYS A 225 37.99 9.41 11.74
#